data_AF-A0A7X9JCR6-F1
#
_entry.id   AF-A0A7X9JCR6-F1
#
_cell.length_a   1.000
_cell.length_b   1.000
_cell.length_c   1.000
_cell.angle_alpha   90.00
_cell.angle_beta   90.00
_cell.angle_gamma   90.00
#
_symmetry.space_group_name_H-M   'P 1'
#
loop_
_entity.id
_entity.type
_entity.pdbx_description
1 polymer ?
#
loop_
_entity_poly.entity_id
_entity_poly.type
_entity_poly.pdbx_seq_one_letter_code
_entity_poly.pdbx_strand_id
1 'polypeptide(L)'
;MEDKIIIKGAREHNLKNIDIELPRNKFIVFTGISGSGKSTLAFDTIFAEGQRRYLESLSSYARQFLGQMDKPDVDHVEGLSPAISIDQKSTSHNPRSTVGTVTEIHDYLRLLYAKIGIPHCPECGKEITKLSTDEIVDRILGLAGNSVKEKTIEILSPVV
;
A
#
# COMPACT_ATOMS: atom_id res chain seq x y z
N MET A 1 -11.44 -30.92 -5.68
CA MET A 1 -10.49 -29.79 -5.66
C MET A 1 -9.25 -30.31 -6.39
N GLU A 2 -8.74 -29.63 -7.40
CA GLU A 2 -7.52 -30.09 -8.08
C GLU A 2 -6.32 -30.02 -7.13
N ASP A 3 -5.70 -31.18 -6.89
CA ASP A 3 -4.54 -31.33 -6.00
C ASP A 3 -3.21 -30.94 -6.67
N LYS A 4 -3.26 -30.49 -7.92
CA LYS A 4 -2.10 -30.16 -8.73
C LYS A 4 -2.29 -28.83 -9.45
N ILE A 5 -1.18 -28.17 -9.77
CA ILE A 5 -1.10 -27.07 -10.73
C ILE A 5 -0.46 -27.67 -11.99
N ILE A 6 -1.17 -27.59 -13.11
CA ILE A 6 -0.74 -28.18 -14.38
C ILE A 6 -0.41 -27.03 -15.34
N ILE A 7 0.77 -27.08 -15.95
CA ILE A 7 1.23 -26.09 -16.93
C ILE A 7 1.68 -26.88 -18.16
N LYS A 8 1.13 -26.52 -19.33
CA LYS A 8 1.41 -27.18 -20.60
C LYS A 8 1.91 -26.18 -21.64
N GLY A 9 2.99 -26.55 -22.31
CA GLY A 9 3.58 -25.79 -23.40
C GLY A 9 4.04 -24.39 -23.00
N ALA A 10 4.70 -24.24 -21.85
CA ALA A 10 5.24 -22.93 -21.47
C ALA A 10 6.46 -22.57 -22.34
N ARG A 11 6.39 -21.39 -22.98
CA ARG A 11 7.36 -20.89 -23.97
C ARG A 11 7.82 -19.46 -23.71
N GLU A 12 7.40 -18.87 -22.61
CA GLU A 12 7.81 -17.52 -22.23
C GLU A 12 9.34 -17.38 -22.21
N HIS A 13 9.86 -16.28 -22.77
CA HIS A 13 11.28 -16.00 -22.97
C HIS A 13 12.10 -17.17 -23.54
N ASN A 14 12.87 -17.86 -22.69
CA ASN A 14 13.79 -18.94 -23.09
C ASN A 14 13.28 -20.34 -22.71
N LEU A 15 12.02 -20.46 -22.28
CA LEU A 15 11.39 -21.75 -22.03
C LEU A 15 11.18 -22.51 -23.34
N LYS A 16 11.48 -23.81 -23.33
CA LYS A 16 11.48 -24.66 -24.53
C LYS A 16 10.25 -25.55 -24.59
N ASN A 17 9.06 -24.94 -24.60
CA ASN A 17 7.78 -25.64 -24.66
C ASN A 17 7.65 -26.72 -23.56
N ILE A 18 7.81 -26.29 -22.31
CA ILE A 18 7.88 -27.21 -21.17
C ILE A 18 6.50 -27.52 -20.60
N ASP A 19 6.34 -28.78 -20.20
CA ASP A 19 5.19 -29.28 -19.46
C ASP A 19 5.60 -29.60 -18.02
N ILE A 20 4.84 -29.12 -17.04
CA ILE A 20 5.12 -29.39 -15.63
C ILE A 20 3.83 -29.58 -14.83
N GLU A 21 3.87 -30.53 -13.90
CA GLU A 21 2.84 -30.72 -12.88
C GLU A 21 3.46 -30.46 -11.51
N LEU A 22 2.82 -29.58 -10.73
CA LEU A 22 3.26 -29.20 -9.40
C LEU A 22 2.22 -29.60 -8.37
N PRO A 23 2.61 -30.19 -7.23
CA PRO A 23 1.66 -30.52 -6.18
C PRO A 23 1.15 -29.24 -5.50
N ARG A 24 -0.16 -29.06 -5.45
CA ARG A 24 -0.77 -27.89 -4.81
C ARG A 24 -0.60 -27.96 -3.29
N ASN A 25 -0.64 -26.82 -2.62
CA ASN A 25 -0.50 -26.70 -1.16
C ASN A 25 0.83 -27.26 -0.62
N LYS A 26 1.89 -27.18 -1.41
CA LYS A 26 3.26 -27.55 -1.03
C LYS A 26 4.19 -26.36 -1.15
N PHE A 27 5.27 -26.40 -0.37
CA PHE A 27 6.39 -25.48 -0.52
C PHE A 27 7.27 -25.98 -1.68
N ILE A 28 7.08 -25.40 -2.86
CA ILE A 28 7.79 -25.77 -4.08
C ILE A 28 9.00 -24.85 -4.25
N VAL A 29 10.16 -25.44 -4.53
CA VAL A 29 11.40 -24.70 -4.79
C VAL A 29 11.83 -24.95 -6.23
N PHE A 30 12.01 -23.88 -7.00
CA PHE A 30 12.66 -23.95 -8.31
C PHE A 30 14.15 -23.70 -8.16
N THR A 31 14.96 -24.67 -8.61
CA THR A 31 16.42 -24.65 -8.51
C THR A 31 17.06 -24.92 -9.87
N GLY A 32 18.33 -24.55 -10.03
CA GLY A 32 19.09 -24.66 -11.29
C GLY A 32 19.98 -23.45 -11.57
N ILE A 33 20.89 -23.61 -12.54
CA ILE A 33 21.90 -22.61 -12.93
C ILE A 33 21.28 -21.27 -13.35
N SER A 34 22.02 -20.16 -13.21
CA SER A 34 21.57 -18.85 -13.70
C SER A 34 21.18 -18.92 -15.19
N GLY A 35 20.12 -18.23 -15.58
CA GLY A 35 19.59 -18.25 -16.95
C GLY A 35 18.82 -19.51 -17.36
N SER A 36 18.63 -20.50 -16.49
CA SER A 36 17.90 -21.74 -16.84
C SER A 36 16.38 -21.60 -17.04
N GLY A 37 15.82 -20.38 -16.93
CA GLY A 37 14.37 -20.14 -17.06
C GLY A 37 13.55 -20.29 -15.78
N LYS A 38 14.17 -20.41 -14.59
CA LYS A 38 13.45 -20.51 -13.29
C LYS A 38 12.56 -19.31 -13.03
N SER A 39 13.13 -18.11 -13.12
CA SER A 39 12.40 -16.86 -12.89
C SER A 39 11.32 -16.66 -13.93
N THR A 40 11.59 -17.03 -15.18
CA THR A 40 10.61 -17.00 -16.27
C THR A 40 9.42 -17.91 -16.00
N LEU A 41 9.66 -19.15 -15.58
CA LEU A 41 8.57 -20.04 -15.21
C LEU A 41 7.80 -19.53 -13.97
N ALA A 42 8.50 -19.07 -12.93
CA ALA A 42 7.85 -18.63 -11.69
C ALA A 42 7.09 -17.31 -11.83
N PHE A 43 7.75 -16.27 -12.33
CA PHE A 43 7.25 -14.90 -12.35
C PHE A 43 6.54 -14.59 -13.67
N ASP A 44 7.21 -14.81 -14.78
CA ASP A 44 6.72 -14.37 -16.09
C ASP A 44 5.63 -15.31 -16.65
N THR A 45 5.55 -16.56 -16.16
CA THR A 45 4.50 -17.52 -16.56
C THR A 45 3.47 -17.75 -15.43
N ILE A 46 3.86 -18.38 -14.33
CA ILE A 46 2.92 -18.82 -13.28
C ILE A 46 2.28 -17.63 -12.56
N PHE A 47 3.09 -16.70 -12.07
CA PHE A 47 2.57 -15.51 -11.37
C PHE A 47 1.76 -14.61 -12.31
N ALA A 48 2.29 -14.33 -13.52
CA ALA A 48 1.58 -13.53 -14.52
C ALA A 48 0.20 -14.11 -14.86
N GLU A 49 0.12 -15.41 -15.13
CA GLU A 49 -1.16 -16.07 -15.43
C GLU A 49 -2.11 -16.09 -14.22
N GLY A 50 -1.58 -16.29 -13.01
CA GLY A 50 -2.37 -16.31 -11.78
C GLY A 50 -2.95 -14.94 -11.45
N GLN A 51 -2.17 -13.88 -11.66
CA GLN A 51 -2.63 -12.50 -11.50
C GLN A 51 -3.62 -12.11 -12.59
N ARG A 52 -3.36 -12.44 -13.86
CA ARG A 52 -4.24 -12.17 -15.00
C ARG A 52 -5.63 -12.78 -14.78
N ARG A 53 -5.71 -14.07 -14.43
CA ARG A 53 -6.98 -14.77 -14.15
C ARG A 53 -7.74 -14.15 -12.99
N TYR A 54 -7.04 -13.71 -11.95
CA TYR A 54 -7.68 -13.03 -10.82
C TYR A 54 -8.27 -11.68 -11.26
N LEU A 55 -7.54 -10.88 -12.03
CA LEU A 55 -8.04 -9.61 -12.58
C LEU A 55 -9.22 -9.82 -13.54
N GLU A 56 -9.22 -10.91 -14.31
CA GLU A 56 -10.34 -11.30 -15.17
C GLU A 56 -11.59 -11.75 -14.41
N SER A 57 -11.48 -12.03 -13.11
CA SER A 57 -12.64 -12.30 -12.26
C SER A 57 -13.28 -11.02 -11.70
N LEU A 58 -12.60 -9.87 -11.81
CA LEU A 58 -13.11 -8.58 -11.33
C LEU A 58 -14.16 -7.99 -12.26
N SER A 59 -14.89 -6.99 -11.77
CA SER A 59 -15.92 -6.29 -12.53
C SER A 59 -15.36 -5.66 -13.82
N SER A 60 -16.20 -5.56 -14.85
CA SER A 60 -15.84 -4.92 -16.12
C SER A 60 -15.32 -3.49 -15.92
N TYR A 61 -15.88 -2.76 -14.93
CA TYR A 61 -15.41 -1.44 -14.52
C TYR A 61 -13.99 -1.46 -13.94
N ALA A 62 -13.68 -2.40 -13.05
CA ALA A 62 -12.34 -2.50 -12.45
C ALA A 62 -11.27 -2.82 -13.50
N ARG A 63 -11.58 -3.63 -14.51
CA ARG A 63 -10.68 -3.96 -15.63
C ARG A 63 -10.34 -2.76 -16.51
N GLN A 64 -11.12 -1.68 -16.48
CA GLN A 64 -10.79 -0.46 -17.22
C GLN A 64 -9.58 0.27 -16.62
N PHE A 65 -9.37 0.14 -15.30
CA PHE A 65 -8.28 0.80 -14.57
C PHE A 65 -7.08 -0.10 -14.33
N LEU A 66 -7.33 -1.40 -14.21
CA LEU A 66 -6.31 -2.42 -14.06
C LEU A 66 -5.90 -2.82 -15.48
N GLY A 67 -4.87 -2.17 -16.02
CA GLY A 67 -4.39 -2.36 -17.38
C GLY A 67 -4.29 -3.84 -17.77
N GLN A 68 -4.45 -4.13 -19.06
CA GLN A 68 -4.33 -5.50 -19.55
C GLN A 68 -2.93 -6.03 -19.26
N MET A 69 -2.85 -7.09 -18.47
CA MET A 69 -1.60 -7.85 -18.33
C MET A 69 -1.44 -8.69 -19.59
N ASP A 70 -0.24 -8.66 -20.18
CA ASP A 70 0.08 -9.51 -21.31
C ASP A 70 -0.12 -10.97 -20.93
N LYS A 71 -0.81 -11.71 -21.81
CA LYS A 71 -1.02 -13.14 -21.61
C LYS A 71 0.32 -13.85 -21.88
N PRO A 72 0.85 -14.63 -20.92
CA PRO A 72 2.10 -15.36 -21.13
C PRO A 72 1.95 -16.42 -22.24
N ASP A 73 3.04 -16.74 -22.93
CA ASP A 73 3.05 -17.79 -23.96
C ASP A 73 3.04 -19.18 -23.32
N VAL A 74 1.82 -19.70 -23.11
CA VAL A 74 1.53 -21.02 -22.55
C VAL A 74 0.25 -21.57 -23.17
N ASP A 75 0.22 -22.87 -23.46
CA ASP A 75 -0.95 -23.50 -24.09
C ASP A 75 -2.10 -23.66 -23.10
N HIS A 76 -1.79 -24.18 -21.91
CA HIS A 76 -2.80 -24.45 -20.90
C HIS A 76 -2.22 -24.37 -19.49
N VAL A 77 -3.03 -23.80 -18.59
CA VAL A 77 -2.73 -23.79 -17.15
C VAL A 77 -4.00 -24.16 -16.38
N GLU A 78 -3.87 -25.08 -15.42
CA GLU A 78 -4.96 -25.62 -14.58
C GLU A 78 -4.56 -25.59 -13.10
N GLY A 79 -5.52 -25.60 -12.19
CA GLY A 79 -5.28 -25.64 -10.75
C GLY A 79 -4.63 -24.40 -10.12
N LEU A 80 -4.42 -23.33 -10.90
CA LEU A 80 -3.73 -22.13 -10.45
C LEU A 80 -4.61 -21.25 -9.54
N SER A 81 -4.05 -20.82 -8.41
CA SER A 81 -4.71 -19.88 -7.48
C SER A 81 -4.33 -18.43 -7.83
N PRO A 82 -5.07 -17.42 -7.33
CA PRO A 82 -4.58 -16.03 -7.39
C PRO A 82 -3.15 -15.96 -6.85
N ALA A 83 -2.26 -15.38 -7.64
CA ALA A 83 -0.83 -15.37 -7.36
C ALA A 83 -0.38 -14.00 -6.84
N ILE A 84 0.54 -14.02 -5.88
CA ILE A 84 1.19 -12.82 -5.32
C ILE A 84 2.70 -13.01 -5.48
N SER A 85 3.35 -12.04 -6.09
CA SER A 85 4.81 -12.01 -6.19
C SER A 85 5.37 -11.31 -4.96
N ILE A 86 6.37 -11.94 -4.35
CA ILE A 86 7.20 -11.35 -3.31
C ILE A 86 8.63 -11.41 -3.85
N ASP A 87 9.09 -10.31 -4.45
CA ASP A 87 10.44 -10.18 -5.01
C ASP A 87 11.27 -9.15 -4.22
N GLN A 88 12.55 -9.05 -4.55
CA GLN A 88 13.47 -8.08 -3.95
C GLN A 88 13.49 -6.73 -4.70
N LYS A 89 12.52 -6.43 -5.58
CA LYS A 89 12.53 -5.13 -6.27
C LYS A 89 12.43 -4.04 -5.21
N SER A 90 13.30 -3.04 -5.32
CA SER A 90 13.38 -1.99 -4.32
C SER A 90 12.02 -1.30 -4.18
N THR A 91 11.52 -1.25 -2.95
CA THR A 91 10.40 -0.38 -2.61
C THR A 91 10.75 1.03 -3.05
N SER A 92 9.79 1.73 -3.67
CA SER A 92 9.93 3.13 -4.10
C SER A 92 10.75 3.95 -3.11
N HIS A 93 11.83 4.58 -3.59
CA HIS A 93 12.67 5.47 -2.79
C HIS A 93 11.97 6.81 -2.56
N ASN A 94 10.89 6.80 -1.78
CA ASN A 94 10.26 8.01 -1.31
C ASN A 94 10.81 8.32 0.09
N PRO A 95 11.47 9.48 0.32
CA PRO A 95 12.07 9.82 1.60
C PRO A 95 11.06 9.93 2.76
N ARG A 96 9.75 10.01 2.47
CA ARG A 96 8.69 9.99 3.49
C ARG A 96 8.19 8.57 3.83
N SER A 97 8.62 7.56 3.08
CA SER A 97 8.27 6.17 3.36
C SER A 97 9.18 5.61 4.45
N THR A 98 8.56 5.04 5.48
CA THR A 98 9.23 4.37 6.59
C THR A 98 8.66 2.97 6.76
N VAL A 99 9.28 2.14 7.60
CA VAL A 99 8.72 0.81 7.96
C VAL A 99 7.28 0.95 8.47
N GLY A 100 7.00 1.98 9.26
CA GLY A 100 5.67 2.22 9.82
C GLY A 100 4.61 2.56 8.76
N THR A 101 4.97 3.24 7.67
CA THR A 101 4.02 3.55 6.59
C THR A 101 3.83 2.35 5.65
N VAL A 102 4.88 1.57 5.39
CA VAL A 102 4.79 0.38 4.52
C VAL A 102 3.98 -0.75 5.17
N THR A 103 4.07 -0.86 6.49
CA THR A 103 3.32 -1.87 7.27
C THR A 103 1.97 -1.37 7.77
N GLU A 104 1.57 -0.13 7.42
CA GLU A 104 0.37 0.56 7.89
C GLU A 104 0.28 0.77 9.42
N ILE A 105 1.28 0.34 10.20
CA ILE A 105 1.34 0.53 11.67
C ILE A 105 1.22 2.02 12.02
N HIS A 106 1.84 2.91 11.24
CA HIS A 106 1.75 4.34 11.46
C HIS A 106 0.30 4.86 11.38
N ASP A 107 -0.53 4.29 10.49
CA ASP A 107 -1.92 4.71 10.35
C ASP A 107 -2.76 4.31 11.56
N TYR A 108 -2.51 3.11 12.11
CA TYR A 108 -3.10 2.70 13.39
C TYR A 108 -2.65 3.59 14.55
N LEU A 109 -1.36 3.94 14.60
CA LEU A 109 -0.85 4.86 15.63
C LEU A 109 -1.49 6.24 15.51
N ARG A 110 -1.69 6.77 14.31
CA ARG A 110 -2.38 8.05 14.10
C ARG A 110 -3.81 8.01 14.65
N LEU A 111 -4.55 6.95 14.38
CA LEU A 111 -5.90 6.77 14.94
C LEU A 111 -5.88 6.65 16.47
N LEU A 112 -4.90 5.94 17.03
CA LEU A 112 -4.72 5.82 18.48
C LEU A 112 -4.48 7.20 19.12
N TYR A 113 -3.47 7.94 18.67
CA TYR A 113 -3.16 9.27 19.21
C TYR A 113 -4.26 10.30 18.96
N ALA A 114 -4.98 10.22 17.83
CA ALA A 114 -6.12 11.10 17.58
C ALA A 114 -7.30 10.84 18.54
N LYS A 115 -7.50 9.58 18.95
CA LYS A 115 -8.65 9.22 19.82
C LYS A 115 -8.38 9.40 21.31
N ILE A 116 -7.16 9.08 21.76
CA ILE A 116 -6.84 9.07 23.20
C ILE A 116 -5.59 9.89 23.57
N GLY A 117 -4.92 10.49 22.58
CA GLY A 117 -3.76 11.33 22.84
C GLY A 117 -4.18 12.63 23.51
N ILE A 118 -3.52 12.96 24.62
CA ILE A 118 -3.70 14.22 25.32
C ILE A 118 -2.73 15.24 24.70
N PRO A 119 -3.22 16.28 24.00
CA PRO A 119 -2.36 17.27 23.36
C PRO A 119 -1.72 18.19 24.39
N HIS A 120 -0.45 18.53 24.21
CA HIS A 120 0.30 19.44 25.06
C HIS A 120 0.95 20.55 24.23
N CYS A 121 1.06 21.75 24.80
CA CYS A 121 1.73 22.89 24.17
C CYS A 121 3.25 22.60 24.05
N PRO A 122 3.87 22.77 22.86
CA PRO A 122 5.28 22.47 22.67
C PRO A 122 6.24 23.42 23.40
N GLU A 123 5.82 24.65 23.71
CA GLU A 123 6.67 25.64 24.39
C GLU A 123 6.60 25.53 25.92
N CYS A 124 5.40 25.36 26.47
CA CYS A 124 5.19 25.38 27.93
C CYS A 124 4.80 24.03 28.55
N GLY A 125 4.55 23.00 27.74
CA GLY A 125 4.23 21.65 28.19
C GLY A 125 2.84 21.48 28.83
N LYS A 126 2.01 22.52 28.90
CA LYS A 126 0.66 22.45 29.48
C LYS A 126 -0.29 21.70 28.55
N GLU A 127 -1.22 20.95 29.14
CA GLU A 127 -2.32 20.30 28.42
C GLU A 127 -3.15 21.35 27.66
N ILE A 128 -3.46 21.05 26.39
CA ILE A 128 -4.30 21.91 25.55
C ILE A 128 -5.76 21.58 25.84
N THR A 129 -6.46 22.55 26.40
CA THR A 129 -7.90 22.48 26.66
C THR A 129 -8.69 23.26 25.61
N LYS A 130 -9.99 23.04 25.56
CA LYS A 130 -10.90 23.91 24.78
C LYS A 130 -10.92 25.29 25.41
N LEU A 131 -10.84 26.32 24.57
CA LEU A 131 -11.03 27.71 24.97
C LEU A 131 -12.44 28.14 24.56
N SER A 132 -13.12 28.85 25.44
CA SER A 132 -14.34 29.57 25.12
C SER A 132 -14.04 30.81 24.27
N THR A 133 -15.06 31.33 23.58
CA THR A 133 -14.95 32.58 22.81
C THR A 133 -14.50 33.74 23.69
N ASP A 134 -15.02 33.83 24.92
CA ASP A 134 -14.69 34.90 25.86
C ASP A 134 -13.24 34.80 26.32
N GLU A 135 -12.75 33.60 26.65
CA GLU A 135 -11.33 33.38 27.00
C GLU A 135 -10.39 33.72 25.83
N ILE A 136 -10.80 33.47 24.59
CA ILE A 136 -10.03 33.87 23.40
C ILE A 136 -9.98 35.39 23.29
N VAL A 137 -11.12 36.08 23.44
CA VAL A 137 -11.21 37.54 23.39
C VAL A 137 -10.38 38.18 24.50
N ASP A 138 -10.51 37.71 25.73
CA ASP A 138 -9.75 38.20 26.89
C ASP A 138 -8.25 38.03 26.69
N ARG A 139 -7.82 36.90 26.12
CA ARG A 139 -6.41 36.65 25.84
C ARG A 139 -5.87 37.59 24.76
N ILE A 140 -6.66 37.91 23.73
CA ILE A 140 -6.29 38.87 22.68
C ILE A 140 -6.21 40.29 23.27
N LEU A 141 -7.20 40.72 24.07
CA LEU A 141 -7.20 42.04 24.72
C LEU A 141 -6.03 42.17 25.72
N GLY A 142 -5.73 41.11 26.48
CA GLY A 142 -4.60 41.05 27.40
C GLY A 142 -3.25 41.18 26.69
N LEU A 143 -3.10 40.62 25.48
CA LEU A 143 -1.90 40.79 24.64
C LEU A 143 -1.78 42.22 24.07
N ALA A 144 -2.89 42.94 23.87
CA ALA A 144 -2.89 44.31 23.39
C ALA A 144 -2.43 45.33 24.46
N GLY A 145 -2.56 45.01 25.75
CA GLY A 145 -2.16 45.86 26.88
C GLY A 145 -2.96 47.17 27.01
N ASN A 146 -2.76 47.90 28.12
CA ASN A 146 -3.41 49.21 28.39
C ASN A 146 -2.94 50.36 27.46
N SER A 147 -2.12 50.06 26.44
CA SER A 147 -1.46 51.06 25.59
C SER A 147 -2.11 51.28 24.23
N VAL A 148 -3.37 50.85 24.05
CA VAL A 148 -4.04 50.90 22.75
C VAL A 148 -5.39 51.59 22.88
N LYS A 149 -5.37 52.93 22.84
CA LYS A 149 -6.62 53.72 22.83
C LYS A 149 -7.41 53.58 21.52
N GLU A 150 -6.79 53.22 20.40
CA GLU A 150 -7.46 53.09 19.10
C GLU A 150 -6.58 52.25 18.14
N LYS A 151 -6.73 50.92 18.12
CA LYS A 151 -6.35 50.12 16.95
C LYS A 151 -7.40 49.05 16.67
N THR A 152 -7.80 48.98 15.40
CA THR A 152 -8.61 47.92 14.82
C THR A 152 -7.85 46.61 14.94
N ILE A 153 -8.43 45.61 15.61
CA ILE A 153 -7.88 44.24 15.67
C ILE A 153 -8.59 43.43 14.59
N GLU A 154 -7.87 43.07 13.53
CA GLU A 154 -8.39 42.17 12.50
C GLU A 154 -8.07 40.71 12.87
N ILE A 155 -9.12 39.93 13.10
CA ILE A 155 -9.03 38.49 13.35
C ILE A 155 -9.13 37.78 11.99
N LEU A 156 -8.01 37.21 11.53
CA LEU A 156 -7.91 36.55 10.22
C LEU A 156 -8.20 35.03 10.27
N SER A 157 -8.57 34.48 11.43
CA SER A 157 -8.91 33.05 11.57
C SER A 157 -10.41 32.85 11.83
N PRO A 158 -10.99 31.73 11.35
CA PRO A 158 -12.40 31.43 11.62
C PRO A 158 -12.61 31.18 13.11
N VAL A 159 -13.47 31.98 13.72
CA VAL A 159 -14.04 31.71 15.05
C VAL A 159 -15.17 30.70 14.84
N VAL A 160 -14.84 29.41 14.87
CA VAL A 160 -15.82 28.31 14.81
C VAL A 160 -15.55 27.36 15.97
#